data_AF-A0A2T8F4C0-F1
#
_entry.id   AF-A0A2T8F4C0-F1
#
_cell.length_a   1.000
_cell.length_b   1.000
_cell.length_c   1.000
_cell.angle_alpha   90.00
_cell.angle_beta   90.00
_cell.angle_gamma   90.00
#
_symmetry.space_group_name_H-M   'P 1'
#
loop_
_entity.id
_entity.type
_entity.pdbx_description
1 polymer ?
#
loop_
_entity_poly.entity_id
_entity_poly.type
_entity_poly.pdbx_seq_one_letter_code
_entity_poly.pdbx_strand_id
1 'polypeptide(L)'
;HIANRLLADGEEVVDVPPKLSARARVFATGQGRKTDATDAHSVALVGTRMTGLRPVVNDEQLAVLRILVDRRRSLGEDHTRMTS
;
A
#
# COMPACT_ATOMS: atom_id res chain seq x y z
N HIS A 1 1.28 2.58 -10.88
CA HIS A 1 0.88 3.22 -9.61
C HIS A 1 1.78 4.42 -9.33
N ILE A 2 1.26 5.49 -8.71
CA ILE A 2 2.05 6.71 -8.41
C ILE A 2 3.21 6.45 -7.45
N ALA A 3 3.00 5.61 -6.41
CA ALA A 3 4.04 5.25 -5.44
C ALA A 3 5.29 4.67 -6.09
N ASN A 4 5.15 3.70 -7.00
CA ASN A 4 6.30 3.11 -7.70
C ASN A 4 7.06 4.11 -8.58
N ARG A 5 6.36 5.11 -9.15
CA ARG A 5 7.03 6.16 -9.92
C ARG A 5 7.82 7.09 -9.00
N LEU A 6 7.23 7.52 -7.90
CA LEU A 6 7.92 8.32 -6.88
C LEU A 6 9.16 7.58 -6.34
N LEU A 7 9.05 6.28 -6.07
CA LEU A 7 10.18 5.46 -5.66
C LEU A 7 11.27 5.38 -6.76
N ALA A 8 10.87 5.26 -8.03
CA ALA A 8 11.82 5.26 -9.16
C ALA A 8 12.50 6.63 -9.34
N ASP A 9 11.82 7.71 -8.98
CA ASP A 9 12.34 9.08 -8.98
C ASP A 9 13.21 9.38 -7.73
N GLY A 10 13.37 8.42 -6.82
CA GLY A 10 14.20 8.54 -5.62
C GLY A 10 13.51 9.17 -4.40
N GLU A 11 12.20 9.37 -4.47
CA GLU A 11 11.41 9.95 -3.38
C GLU A 11 11.16 8.94 -2.27
N GLU A 12 11.12 9.43 -1.02
CA GLU A 12 10.71 8.62 0.13
C GLU A 12 9.18 8.51 0.17
N VAL A 13 8.68 7.27 0.05
CA VAL A 13 7.24 6.99 0.09
C VAL A 13 6.95 6.14 1.32
N VAL A 14 5.95 6.55 2.10
CA VAL A 14 5.49 5.82 3.28
C VAL A 14 4.03 5.42 3.16
N ASP A 15 3.70 4.24 3.66
CA ASP A 15 2.32 3.81 3.82
C ASP A 15 1.71 4.45 5.06
N VAL A 16 0.61 5.17 4.87
CA VAL A 16 -0.18 5.75 5.96
C VAL A 16 -1.40 4.89 6.22
N PRO A 17 -1.48 4.18 7.36
CA PRO A 17 -2.62 3.33 7.68
C PRO A 17 -3.93 4.12 7.76
N PRO A 18 -5.02 3.66 7.12
CA PRO A 18 -6.28 4.40 7.06
C PRO A 18 -6.91 4.64 8.44
N LYS A 19 -6.66 3.75 9.40
CA LYS A 19 -7.11 3.91 10.79
C LYS A 19 -6.42 5.09 11.50
N LEU A 20 -5.15 5.34 11.21
CA LEU A 20 -4.42 6.46 11.79
C LEU A 20 -4.88 7.78 11.19
N SER A 21 -5.04 7.86 9.86
CA SER A 21 -5.60 9.05 9.20
C SER A 21 -7.03 9.35 9.65
N ALA A 22 -7.86 8.32 9.82
CA ALA A 22 -9.21 8.49 10.35
C ALA A 22 -9.20 9.05 11.78
N ARG A 23 -8.31 8.55 12.65
CA ARG A 23 -8.15 9.06 14.01
C ARG A 23 -7.69 10.52 14.01
N ALA A 24 -6.69 10.86 13.20
CA ALA A 24 -6.23 12.23 13.04
C ALA A 24 -7.36 13.18 12.58
N ARG A 25 -8.21 12.73 11.65
CA ARG A 25 -9.37 13.50 11.18
C ARG A 25 -10.42 13.75 12.25
N VAL A 26 -10.67 12.78 13.13
CA VAL A 26 -11.63 12.94 14.25
C VAL A 26 -11.19 14.05 15.20
N PHE A 27 -9.88 14.22 15.39
CA PHE A 27 -9.32 15.27 16.24
C PHE A 27 -9.13 16.62 15.52
N ALA A 28 -9.35 16.68 14.21
CA ALA A 28 -9.30 17.93 13.45
C ALA A 28 -10.60 18.73 13.59
N THR A 29 -10.49 20.06 13.47
CA THR A 29 -11.63 21.00 13.50
C THR A 29 -12.55 20.75 12.30
N GLY A 30 -13.53 19.86 12.48
CA GLY A 30 -14.45 19.44 11.41
C GLY A 30 -15.35 18.25 11.74
N GLN A 31 -15.43 17.84 13.02
CA GLN A 31 -16.27 16.73 13.50
C GLN A 31 -16.01 15.38 12.81
N GLY A 32 -14.79 15.13 12.32
CA GLY A 32 -14.43 13.88 11.65
C GLY A 32 -15.05 13.68 10.25
N ARG A 33 -15.77 14.68 9.70
CA ARG A 33 -16.40 14.60 8.37
C ARG A 33 -15.35 14.29 7.31
N LYS A 34 -15.54 13.18 6.60
CA LYS A 34 -14.64 12.78 5.52
C LYS A 34 -14.95 13.58 4.25
N THR A 35 -13.97 14.36 3.81
CA THR A 35 -13.90 15.01 2.50
C THR A 35 -12.50 14.77 1.95
N ASP A 36 -12.28 14.86 0.64
CA ASP A 36 -10.96 14.61 0.06
C ASP A 36 -9.89 15.56 0.65
N ALA A 37 -10.24 16.83 0.87
CA ALA A 37 -9.35 17.80 1.49
C ALA A 37 -9.00 17.44 2.95
N THR A 38 -9.98 17.00 3.75
CA THR A 38 -9.72 16.62 5.15
C THR A 38 -8.99 15.28 5.26
N ASP A 39 -9.22 14.36 4.32
CA ASP A 39 -8.50 13.09 4.24
C ASP A 39 -7.03 13.33 3.86
N ALA A 40 -6.76 14.14 2.83
CA ALA A 40 -5.42 14.53 2.42
C ALA A 40 -4.64 15.21 3.56
N HIS A 41 -5.26 16.18 4.24
CA HIS A 41 -4.63 16.83 5.40
C HIS A 41 -4.33 15.83 6.52
N SER A 42 -5.25 14.92 6.82
CA SER A 42 -5.05 13.92 7.88
C SER A 42 -3.97 12.90 7.52
N VAL A 43 -3.89 12.49 6.26
CA VAL A 43 -2.81 11.64 5.74
C VAL A 43 -1.46 12.34 5.83
N ALA A 44 -1.37 13.61 5.40
CA ALA A 44 -0.14 14.40 5.51
C ALA A 44 0.28 14.60 6.97
N LEU A 45 -0.68 14.86 7.86
CA LEU A 45 -0.42 15.03 9.29
C LEU A 45 0.15 13.75 9.93
N VAL A 46 -0.42 12.59 9.61
CA VAL A 46 0.10 11.31 10.08
C VAL A 46 1.46 11.01 9.45
N GLY A 47 1.59 11.18 8.13
CA GLY A 47 2.81 10.93 7.38
C GLY A 47 4.02 11.72 7.88
N THR A 48 3.80 12.96 8.34
CA THR A 48 4.88 13.86 8.79
C THR A 48 5.18 13.77 10.28
N ARG A 49 4.22 13.36 11.12
CA ARG A 49 4.36 13.42 12.59
C ARG A 49 4.48 12.07 13.27
N MET A 50 4.12 10.97 12.61
CA MET A 50 4.21 9.64 13.21
C MET A 50 5.48 8.92 12.79
N THR A 51 6.17 8.35 13.77
CA THR A 51 7.35 7.48 13.56
C THR A 51 6.92 6.03 13.32
N GLY A 52 7.75 5.26 12.62
CA GLY A 52 7.51 3.82 12.40
C GLY A 52 6.44 3.52 11.36
N LEU A 53 6.10 4.50 10.51
CA LEU A 53 5.37 4.23 9.27
C LEU A 53 6.22 3.32 8.38
N ARG A 54 5.55 2.43 7.65
CA ARG A 54 6.26 1.47 6.79
C ARG A 54 6.70 2.19 5.52
N PRO A 55 7.99 2.21 5.18
CA PRO A 55 8.41 2.68 3.87
C PRO A 55 7.83 1.75 2.81
N VAL A 56 7.36 2.34 1.72
CA VAL A 56 6.99 1.58 0.53
C VAL A 56 8.29 1.20 -0.15
N VAL A 57 8.51 -0.10 -0.28
CA VAL A 57 9.67 -0.65 -0.99
C VAL A 57 9.18 -1.27 -2.28
N ASN A 58 9.84 -0.92 -3.39
CA ASN A 58 9.64 -1.65 -4.63
C ASN A 58 10.44 -2.97 -4.56
N ASP A 59 9.81 -4.02 -4.01
CA ASP A 59 10.41 -5.35 -3.94
C ASP A 59 10.14 -6.12 -5.26
N GLU A 60 10.98 -5.85 -6.25
CA GLU A 60 10.93 -6.51 -7.55
C GLU A 60 11.10 -8.04 -7.42
N GLN A 61 11.91 -8.50 -6.46
CA GLN A 61 12.14 -9.93 -6.23
C GLN A 61 10.87 -10.61 -5.72
N LEU A 62 10.16 -9.99 -4.78
CA LEU A 62 8.87 -10.49 -4.29
C LEU A 62 7.83 -10.57 -5.41
N ALA A 63 7.80 -9.57 -6.31
CA ALA A 63 6.91 -9.59 -7.47
C ALA A 63 7.23 -10.77 -8.41
N VAL A 64 8.52 -11.01 -8.69
CA VAL A 64 8.98 -12.15 -9.51
C VAL A 64 8.63 -13.47 -8.84
N LEU A 65 8.88 -13.62 -7.54
CA LEU A 65 8.55 -14.84 -6.80
C LEU A 65 7.06 -15.16 -6.85
N ARG A 66 6.20 -14.14 -6.74
CA ARG A 66 4.75 -14.31 -6.84
C ARG A 66 4.33 -14.82 -8.22
N ILE A 67 4.89 -14.26 -9.29
CA ILE A 67 4.64 -14.74 -10.67
C ILE A 67 5.03 -16.21 -10.82
N LEU A 68 6.19 -16.61 -10.29
CA LEU A 68 6.66 -18.00 -10.36
C LEU A 68 5.75 -18.94 -9.57
N VAL A 69 5.31 -18.54 -8.38
CA VAL A 69 4.40 -19.33 -7.54
C VAL A 69 3.04 -19.49 -8.21
N ASP A 70 2.49 -18.43 -8.78
CA ASP A 70 1.22 -18.46 -9.51
C ASP A 70 1.33 -19.36 -10.74
N ARG A 71 2.45 -19.30 -11.48
CA ARG A 71 2.70 -20.19 -12.61
C ARG A 71 2.82 -21.65 -12.20
N ARG A 72 3.54 -21.96 -11.12
CA ARG A 72 3.66 -23.32 -10.57
C ARG A 72 2.30 -23.89 -10.20
N ARG A 73 1.43 -23.07 -9.60
CA ARG A 73 0.06 -23.47 -9.25
C ARG A 73 -0.75 -23.81 -10.49
N SER A 74 -0.76 -22.93 -11.49
CA SER A 74 -1.46 -23.16 -12.76
C SER A 74 -1.01 -24.45 -13.45
N LEU A 75 0.29 -24.72 -13.51
CA LEU A 75 0.82 -25.96 -14.08
C LEU A 75 0.35 -27.20 -13.31
N GLY A 76 0.27 -27.13 -11.98
CA GLY A 76 -0.25 -28.22 -11.16
C GLY A 76 -1.72 -28.49 -11.42
N GLU A 77 -2.54 -27.44 -11.50
CA GLU A 77 -3.98 -27.54 -11.81
C GLU A 77 -4.22 -28.14 -13.21
N ASP A 78 -3.42 -27.73 -14.20
CA ASP A 78 -3.48 -28.29 -15.56
C ASP A 78 -3.03 -29.76 -15.59
N HIS A 79 -1.96 -30.11 -14.87
CA HIS A 79 -1.50 -31.50 -14.77
C HIS A 79 -2.57 -32.40 -14.16
N THR A 80 -3.17 -32.01 -13.03
CA THR A 80 -4.26 -32.76 -12.40
C THR A 80 -5.43 -32.97 -13.36
N ARG A 81 -5.82 -31.94 -14.13
CA ARG A 81 -6.90 -32.03 -15.13
C ARG A 81 -6.58 -33.02 -16.26
N MET A 82 -5.31 -33.12 -16.67
CA MET A 82 -4.90 -34.03 -17.74
C MET A 82 -4.80 -35.49 -17.27
N THR A 83 -4.55 -35.72 -15.98
CA THR A 83 -4.34 -37.06 -15.42
C THR A 83 -5.58 -37.70 -14.80
N SER A 84 -6.63 -36.91 -14.51
CA SER A 84 -7.95 -37.44 -14.08
C SER A 84 -8.81 -37.79 -15.28
#